data_AF-A0A9D5A8P8-F1
#
_entry.id   AF-A0A9D5A8P8-F1
#
_cell.length_a   1.000
_cell.length_b   1.000
_cell.length_c   1.000
_cell.angle_alpha   90.00
_cell.angle_beta   90.00
_cell.angle_gamma   90.00
#
_symmetry.space_group_name_H-M   'P 1'
#
loop_
_entity.id
_entity.type
_entity.pdbx_description
1 polymer ?
#
loop_
_entity_poly.entity_id
_entity_poly.type
_entity_poly.pdbx_seq_one_letter_code
_entity_poly.pdbx_strand_id
1 'polypeptide(L)'
;MGIPVSSKVPFSGLEVIPRSHFIAEALHLKKSEIEAYWVKKGGLFRLPSYFLIKEATAFAQAGSVDAFEAIFMLLIYGLALFPNIDGFVDVNTIRTFLIGNLIPTLLGDMYFSLHLRNSKGGGTIVCCSPLLYKWFIPHLPQTPAFIIDCYGEFSNVPLIGTQGGINYNPALARCQLGFPLRDKPNNMLLQGLFYQEGKYPQHLKQKIAHAWHNVHRKGRFELGPCNCVALEAYTLWVKKRAMELKMPYPCERPVSMVVVEPLTLPN
;
A
#
# COMPACT_ATOMS: atom_id res chain seq x y z
N MET A 1 20.30 1.12 -1.65
CA MET A 1 19.36 1.85 -2.52
C MET A 1 18.24 2.41 -1.67
N GLY A 2 18.44 3.58 -1.06
CA GLY A 2 17.37 4.28 -0.34
C GLY A 2 16.51 4.99 -1.37
N ILE A 3 15.47 4.32 -1.88
CA ILE A 3 14.45 4.99 -2.69
C ILE A 3 13.62 5.79 -1.70
N PRO A 4 13.71 7.13 -1.67
CA PRO A 4 12.88 7.91 -0.77
C PRO A 4 11.41 7.60 -1.10
N VAL A 5 10.60 7.38 -0.07
CA VAL A 5 9.14 7.33 -0.24
C VAL A 5 8.74 8.67 -0.86
N SER A 6 8.45 8.65 -2.16
CA SER A 6 8.23 9.87 -2.92
C SER A 6 6.98 10.55 -2.37
N SER A 7 7.09 11.83 -2.03
CA SER A 7 5.93 12.68 -1.72
C SER A 7 5.14 13.07 -2.96
N LYS A 8 5.53 12.58 -4.15
CA LYS A 8 4.75 12.73 -5.36
C LYS A 8 3.38 12.07 -5.18
N VAL A 9 2.36 12.74 -5.70
CA VAL A 9 0.97 12.23 -5.70
C VAL A 9 0.97 10.85 -6.35
N PRO A 10 0.43 9.82 -5.69
CA PRO A 10 0.32 8.51 -6.29
C PRO A 10 -0.80 8.47 -7.32
N PHE A 11 -0.91 7.33 -8.00
CA PHE A 11 -2.07 7.03 -8.82
C PHE A 11 -3.39 7.24 -8.04
N SER A 12 -4.33 7.93 -8.68
CA SER A 12 -5.67 8.23 -8.17
C SER A 12 -6.78 7.58 -8.98
N GLY A 13 -6.46 7.08 -10.18
CA GLY A 13 -7.43 6.57 -11.15
C GLY A 13 -8.27 7.66 -11.82
N LEU A 14 -7.98 8.94 -11.53
CA LEU A 14 -8.62 10.11 -12.14
C LEU A 14 -7.76 10.75 -13.23
N GLU A 15 -6.55 10.22 -13.46
CA GLU A 15 -5.65 10.74 -14.46
C GLU A 15 -6.27 10.62 -15.85
N VAL A 16 -5.97 11.59 -16.71
CA VAL A 16 -6.35 11.50 -18.11
C VAL A 16 -5.68 10.25 -18.73
N ILE A 17 -6.35 9.62 -19.69
CA ILE A 17 -5.72 8.54 -20.47
C ILE A 17 -4.46 9.14 -21.14
N PRO A 18 -3.26 8.56 -20.93
CA PRO A 18 -2.05 9.08 -21.53
C PRO A 18 -2.18 9.11 -23.05
N ARG A 19 -1.78 10.23 -23.67
CA ARG A 19 -1.74 10.33 -25.13
C ARG A 19 -0.63 9.43 -25.67
N SER A 20 -0.83 8.89 -26.87
CA SER A 20 0.09 7.95 -27.52
C SER A 20 1.55 8.43 -27.56
N HIS A 21 1.78 9.74 -27.77
CA HIS A 21 3.13 10.29 -27.80
C HIS A 21 3.87 10.21 -26.45
N PHE A 22 3.20 10.41 -25.32
CA PHE A 22 3.83 10.30 -24.00
C PHE A 22 4.23 8.85 -23.69
N ILE A 23 3.39 7.89 -24.10
CA ILE A 23 3.70 6.47 -23.96
C ILE A 23 4.87 6.09 -24.87
N ALA A 24 4.86 6.58 -26.11
CA ALA A 24 5.91 6.32 -27.09
C ALA A 24 7.26 6.85 -26.60
N GLU A 25 7.29 8.09 -26.13
CA GLU A 25 8.49 8.72 -25.55
C GLU A 25 9.03 7.92 -24.36
N ALA A 26 8.16 7.57 -23.40
CA ALA A 26 8.56 6.82 -22.20
C ALA A 26 9.06 5.39 -22.51
N LEU A 27 8.69 4.82 -23.65
CA LEU A 27 9.09 3.46 -24.07
C LEU A 27 10.13 3.47 -25.19
N HIS A 28 10.61 4.64 -25.62
CA HIS A 28 11.51 4.81 -26.77
C HIS A 28 10.96 4.24 -28.08
N LEU A 29 9.63 4.20 -28.22
CA LEU A 29 8.91 3.69 -29.40
C LEU A 29 8.40 4.84 -30.28
N LYS A 30 7.94 4.51 -31.49
CA LYS A 30 7.24 5.47 -32.34
C LYS A 30 5.78 5.57 -31.90
N LYS A 31 5.24 6.80 -31.97
CA LYS A 31 3.81 7.06 -31.74
C LYS A 31 2.91 6.14 -32.57
N SER A 32 3.25 5.91 -33.83
CA SER A 32 2.50 5.04 -34.74
C SER A 32 2.45 3.58 -34.28
N GLU A 33 3.52 3.10 -33.62
CA GLU A 33 3.57 1.74 -33.08
C GLU A 33 2.64 1.62 -31.88
N ILE A 34 2.65 2.60 -30.98
CA ILE A 34 1.70 2.64 -29.86
C ILE A 34 0.26 2.65 -30.38
N GLU A 35 -0.06 3.52 -31.35
CA GLU A 35 -1.41 3.65 -31.90
C GLU A 35 -1.89 2.37 -32.60
N ALA A 36 -1.01 1.65 -33.29
CA ALA A 36 -1.33 0.40 -33.96
C ALA A 36 -1.71 -0.72 -32.97
N TYR A 37 -1.13 -0.72 -31.76
CA TYR A 37 -1.35 -1.76 -30.74
C TYR A 37 -2.21 -1.28 -29.56
N TRP A 38 -2.75 -0.06 -29.61
CA TRP A 38 -3.59 0.52 -28.55
C TRP A 38 -5.04 0.00 -28.59
N VAL A 39 -5.22 -1.24 -28.14
CA VAL A 39 -6.49 -1.95 -28.27
C VAL A 39 -7.43 -1.70 -27.08
N LYS A 40 -8.73 -1.55 -27.36
CA LYS A 40 -9.77 -1.49 -26.33
C LYS A 40 -10.40 -2.87 -26.15
N LYS A 41 -10.21 -3.46 -24.97
CA LYS A 41 -10.83 -4.75 -24.56
C LYS A 41 -11.55 -4.51 -23.22
N GLY A 42 -12.62 -5.21 -22.86
CA GLY A 42 -13.28 -5.07 -21.54
C GLY A 42 -13.34 -3.64 -20.95
N GLY A 43 -13.70 -2.63 -21.76
CA GLY A 43 -13.80 -1.21 -21.36
C GLY A 43 -12.50 -0.39 -21.26
N LEU A 44 -11.32 -0.99 -21.15
CA LEU A 44 -10.03 -0.28 -20.99
C LEU A 44 -9.12 -0.43 -22.21
N PHE A 45 -8.29 0.60 -22.44
CA PHE A 45 -7.20 0.51 -23.41
C PHE A 45 -6.02 -0.28 -22.84
N ARG A 46 -5.33 -1.04 -23.70
CA ARG A 46 -4.21 -1.91 -23.33
C ARG A 46 -3.20 -2.05 -24.47
N LEU A 47 -1.99 -2.44 -24.09
CA LEU A 47 -0.94 -2.91 -25.00
C LEU A 47 -0.78 -4.42 -24.84
N PRO A 48 -0.69 -5.20 -25.94
CA PRO A 48 -0.36 -6.61 -25.86
C PRO A 48 1.07 -6.83 -25.37
N SER A 49 1.28 -7.79 -24.49
CA SER A 49 2.61 -8.11 -23.97
C SER A 49 3.53 -8.69 -25.04
N TYR A 50 3.01 -9.46 -26.01
CA TYR A 50 3.83 -10.00 -27.09
C TYR A 50 4.49 -8.89 -27.93
N PHE A 51 3.78 -7.77 -28.14
CA PHE A 51 4.31 -6.60 -28.82
C PHE A 51 5.45 -5.98 -28.01
N LEU A 52 5.21 -5.73 -26.72
CA LEU A 52 6.23 -5.18 -25.82
C LEU A 52 7.45 -6.10 -25.70
N ILE A 53 7.27 -7.41 -25.58
CA ILE A 53 8.38 -8.39 -25.52
C ILE A 53 9.19 -8.39 -26.82
N LYS A 54 8.53 -8.31 -27.97
CA LYS A 54 9.20 -8.21 -29.27
C LYS A 54 10.09 -6.97 -29.33
N GLU A 55 9.55 -5.80 -28.97
CA GLU A 55 10.30 -4.53 -29.00
C GLU A 55 11.44 -4.52 -27.96
N ALA A 56 11.22 -5.04 -26.74
CA ALA A 56 12.28 -5.19 -25.75
C ALA A 56 13.42 -6.08 -26.27
N THR A 57 13.09 -7.19 -26.94
CA THR A 57 14.09 -8.08 -27.53
C THR A 57 14.89 -7.37 -28.63
N ALA A 58 14.23 -6.57 -29.47
CA ALA A 58 14.89 -5.78 -30.50
C ALA A 58 15.84 -4.73 -29.89
N PHE A 59 15.42 -4.01 -28.84
CA PHE A 59 16.30 -3.07 -28.14
C PHE A 59 17.49 -3.73 -27.46
N ALA A 60 17.29 -4.90 -26.85
CA ALA A 60 18.38 -5.69 -26.27
C ALA A 60 19.40 -6.10 -27.35
N GLN A 61 18.94 -6.57 -28.52
CA GLN A 61 19.81 -6.92 -29.64
C GLN A 61 20.55 -5.71 -30.23
N ALA A 62 19.91 -4.54 -30.23
CA ALA A 62 20.50 -3.29 -30.69
C ALA A 62 21.42 -2.61 -29.65
N GLY A 63 21.55 -3.17 -28.44
CA GLY A 63 22.33 -2.59 -27.35
C GLY A 63 21.73 -1.33 -26.72
N SER A 64 20.44 -1.06 -26.94
CA SER A 64 19.73 0.08 -26.36
C SER A 64 19.20 -0.27 -24.97
N VAL A 65 20.07 -0.15 -23.97
CA VAL A 65 19.79 -0.57 -22.58
C VAL A 65 18.60 0.19 -21.99
N ASP A 66 18.57 1.52 -22.09
CA ASP A 66 17.49 2.34 -21.52
C ASP A 66 16.11 1.98 -22.09
N ALA A 67 16.03 1.79 -23.41
CA ALA A 67 14.79 1.43 -24.10
C ALA A 67 14.32 0.02 -23.71
N PHE A 68 15.26 -0.93 -23.62
CA PHE A 68 14.97 -2.27 -23.12
C PHE A 68 14.44 -2.23 -21.67
N GLU A 69 15.13 -1.51 -20.78
CA GLU A 69 14.76 -1.41 -19.37
C GLU A 69 13.39 -0.75 -19.20
N ALA A 70 13.09 0.30 -19.97
CA ALA A 70 11.77 0.96 -19.94
C ALA A 70 10.63 -0.02 -20.25
N ILE A 71 10.76 -0.81 -21.32
CA ILE A 71 9.74 -1.79 -21.71
C ILE A 71 9.71 -2.98 -20.74
N PHE A 72 10.87 -3.45 -20.29
CA PHE A 72 10.96 -4.55 -19.33
C PHE A 72 10.30 -4.19 -17.99
N MET A 73 10.51 -2.96 -17.51
CA MET A 73 9.85 -2.46 -16.31
C MET A 73 8.33 -2.35 -16.48
N LEU A 74 7.85 -1.87 -17.64
CA LEU A 74 6.42 -1.85 -17.93
C LEU A 74 5.81 -3.27 -17.97
N LEU A 75 6.54 -4.25 -18.50
CA LEU A 75 6.14 -5.66 -18.50
C LEU A 75 6.04 -6.22 -17.08
N ILE A 76 7.02 -5.95 -16.20
CA ILE A 76 6.95 -6.33 -14.78
C ILE A 76 5.70 -5.70 -14.14
N TYR A 77 5.45 -4.42 -14.41
CA TYR A 77 4.29 -3.72 -13.84
C TYR A 77 2.99 -4.39 -14.30
N GLY A 78 2.81 -4.67 -15.59
CA GLY A 78 1.55 -5.18 -16.10
C GLY A 78 1.32 -6.68 -15.91
N LEU A 79 2.39 -7.48 -15.90
CA LEU A 79 2.26 -8.93 -15.87
C LEU A 79 2.45 -9.53 -14.46
N ALA A 80 3.25 -8.89 -13.61
CA ALA A 80 3.55 -9.41 -12.28
C ALA A 80 2.88 -8.59 -11.17
N LEU A 81 2.87 -7.26 -11.27
CA LEU A 81 2.43 -6.38 -10.17
C LEU A 81 0.95 -5.99 -10.25
N PHE A 82 0.46 -5.69 -11.44
CA PHE A 82 -0.93 -5.30 -11.71
C PHE A 82 -1.56 -6.17 -12.81
N PRO A 83 -1.56 -7.52 -12.66
CA PRO A 83 -2.19 -8.38 -13.64
C PRO A 83 -3.69 -8.12 -13.68
N ASN A 84 -4.22 -7.90 -14.88
CA ASN A 84 -5.65 -7.68 -15.11
C ASN A 84 -6.20 -8.66 -16.14
N ILE A 85 -5.61 -8.68 -17.33
CA ILE A 85 -5.94 -9.64 -18.40
C ILE A 85 -4.64 -10.27 -18.89
N ASP A 86 -4.63 -11.60 -18.97
CA ASP A 86 -3.48 -12.37 -19.45
C ASP A 86 -2.99 -11.87 -20.80
N GLY A 87 -1.68 -11.60 -20.88
CA GLY A 87 -1.02 -11.15 -22.09
C GLY A 87 -1.24 -9.67 -22.44
N PHE A 88 -1.73 -8.84 -21.51
CA PHE A 88 -1.94 -7.41 -21.75
C PHE A 88 -1.44 -6.56 -20.59
N VAL A 89 -0.95 -5.37 -20.91
CA VAL A 89 -0.66 -4.29 -19.97
C VAL A 89 -1.72 -3.22 -20.14
N ASP A 90 -2.49 -2.91 -19.10
CA ASP A 90 -3.60 -1.96 -19.20
C ASP A 90 -3.22 -0.50 -18.92
N VAL A 91 -4.12 0.40 -19.31
CA VAL A 91 -3.94 1.85 -19.20
C VAL A 91 -3.72 2.33 -17.76
N ASN A 92 -4.27 1.68 -16.74
CA ASN A 92 -4.03 2.08 -15.35
C ASN A 92 -2.60 1.72 -14.93
N THR A 93 -2.12 0.54 -15.33
CA THR A 93 -0.71 0.16 -15.17
C THR A 93 0.22 1.15 -15.86
N ILE A 94 -0.11 1.55 -17.10
CA ILE A 94 0.68 2.53 -17.86
C ILE A 94 0.67 3.90 -17.17
N ARG A 95 -0.48 4.35 -16.65
CA ARG A 95 -0.55 5.57 -15.83
C ARG A 95 0.37 5.49 -14.61
N THR A 96 0.30 4.39 -13.85
CA THR A 96 1.16 4.20 -12.67
C THR A 96 2.64 4.18 -13.04
N PHE A 97 3.00 3.54 -14.16
CA PHE A 97 4.36 3.56 -14.72
C PHE A 97 4.84 4.98 -15.01
N LEU A 98 4.03 5.77 -15.71
CA LEU A 98 4.37 7.16 -16.07
C LEU A 98 4.46 8.10 -14.86
N ILE A 99 3.69 7.86 -13.79
CA ILE A 99 3.78 8.63 -12.53
C ILE A 99 5.10 8.35 -11.81
N GLY A 100 5.61 7.12 -11.90
CA GLY A 100 6.87 6.71 -11.27
C GLY A 100 6.81 6.57 -9.74
N ASN A 101 5.62 6.59 -9.13
CA ASN A 101 5.43 6.34 -7.69
C ASN A 101 4.55 5.11 -7.46
N LEU A 102 5.18 3.94 -7.60
CA LEU A 102 4.50 2.64 -7.58
C LEU A 102 4.01 2.22 -6.20
N ILE A 103 4.75 2.60 -5.15
CA ILE A 103 4.63 2.02 -3.81
C ILE A 103 3.19 2.17 -3.28
N PRO A 104 2.55 3.36 -3.31
CA PRO A 104 1.20 3.50 -2.77
C PRO A 104 0.15 2.70 -3.55
N THR A 105 0.28 2.62 -4.88
CA THR A 105 -0.64 1.84 -5.74
C THR A 105 -0.52 0.34 -5.46
N LEU A 106 0.73 -0.16 -5.37
CA LEU A 106 0.99 -1.56 -5.08
C LEU A 106 0.48 -1.96 -3.70
N LEU A 107 0.71 -1.11 -2.69
CA LEU A 107 0.14 -1.32 -1.36
C LEU A 107 -1.39 -1.30 -1.41
N GLY A 108 -1.99 -0.38 -2.16
CA GLY A 108 -3.44 -0.30 -2.36
C GLY A 108 -4.02 -1.60 -2.89
N ASP A 109 -3.50 -2.12 -4.00
CA ASP A 109 -3.98 -3.37 -4.60
C ASP A 109 -3.66 -4.61 -3.75
N MET A 110 -2.52 -4.63 -3.06
CA MET A 110 -2.18 -5.72 -2.13
C MET A 110 -3.17 -5.76 -0.96
N TYR A 111 -3.40 -4.63 -0.28
CA TYR A 111 -4.34 -4.54 0.82
C TYR A 111 -5.78 -4.80 0.37
N PHE A 112 -6.15 -4.32 -0.81
CA PHE A 112 -7.46 -4.59 -1.42
C PHE A 112 -7.66 -6.10 -1.65
N SER A 113 -6.66 -6.77 -2.25
CA SER A 113 -6.70 -8.21 -2.52
C SER A 113 -6.75 -9.04 -1.24
N LEU A 114 -5.96 -8.65 -0.23
CA LEU A 114 -5.99 -9.25 1.11
C LEU A 114 -7.38 -9.12 1.74
N HIS A 115 -7.96 -7.92 1.71
CA HIS A 115 -9.29 -7.67 2.25
C HIS A 115 -10.36 -8.52 1.55
N LEU A 116 -10.35 -8.54 0.21
CA LEU A 116 -11.31 -9.31 -0.58
C LEU A 116 -11.18 -10.83 -0.36
N ARG A 117 -9.96 -11.33 -0.22
CA ARG A 117 -9.71 -12.74 0.08
C ARG A 117 -10.24 -13.10 1.48
N ASN A 118 -9.94 -12.26 2.48
CA ASN A 118 -10.39 -12.47 3.84
C ASN A 118 -11.93 -12.42 3.95
N SER A 119 -12.58 -11.46 3.28
CA SER A 119 -14.04 -11.35 3.30
C SER A 119 -14.76 -12.53 2.63
N LYS A 120 -14.08 -13.23 1.71
CA LYS A 120 -14.56 -14.47 1.08
C LYS A 120 -14.12 -15.75 1.79
N GLY A 121 -13.47 -15.66 2.96
CA GLY A 121 -13.00 -16.83 3.70
C GLY A 121 -11.84 -17.58 3.03
N GLY A 122 -11.06 -16.92 2.18
CA GLY A 122 -10.04 -17.55 1.34
C GLY A 122 -8.80 -18.11 2.07
N GLY A 123 -8.78 -18.18 3.41
CA GLY A 123 -7.67 -18.70 4.23
C GLY A 123 -6.58 -17.68 4.56
N THR A 124 -5.37 -18.12 4.93
CA THR A 124 -4.20 -17.26 5.26
C THR A 124 -3.23 -17.17 4.06
N ILE A 125 -2.58 -16.02 3.84
CA ILE A 125 -1.49 -15.92 2.84
C ILE A 125 -0.18 -16.34 3.51
N VAL A 126 0.37 -17.49 3.11
CA VAL A 126 1.56 -18.07 3.74
C VAL A 126 2.81 -17.88 2.88
N CYS A 127 2.71 -18.05 1.56
CA CYS A 127 3.88 -18.10 0.68
C CYS A 127 4.42 -16.72 0.24
N CYS A 128 3.55 -15.71 0.10
CA CYS A 128 3.97 -14.39 -0.40
C CYS A 128 4.42 -13.43 0.70
N SER A 129 4.03 -13.69 1.95
CA SER A 129 4.30 -12.81 3.10
C SER A 129 5.80 -12.54 3.34
N PRO A 130 6.71 -13.54 3.22
CA PRO A 130 8.15 -13.28 3.37
C PRO A 130 8.75 -12.43 2.26
N LEU A 131 8.27 -12.57 1.02
CA LEU A 131 8.73 -11.77 -0.13
C LEU A 131 8.26 -10.32 -0.02
N LEU A 132 6.99 -10.14 0.35
CA LEU A 132 6.40 -8.82 0.60
C LEU A 132 7.14 -8.10 1.75
N TYR A 133 7.46 -8.82 2.82
CA TYR A 133 8.26 -8.29 3.91
C TYR A 133 9.67 -7.88 3.45
N LYS A 134 10.39 -8.77 2.73
CA LYS A 134 11.73 -8.45 2.18
C LYS A 134 11.71 -7.26 1.23
N TRP A 135 10.65 -7.10 0.44
CA TRP A 135 10.48 -5.95 -0.45
C TRP A 135 10.15 -4.66 0.32
N PHE A 136 9.29 -4.73 1.34
CA PHE A 136 8.83 -3.56 2.07
C PHE A 136 9.89 -2.96 3.00
N ILE A 137 10.73 -3.80 3.63
CA ILE A 137 11.72 -3.36 4.62
C ILE A 137 12.71 -2.31 4.08
N PRO A 138 13.32 -2.45 2.89
CA PRO A 138 14.18 -1.41 2.31
C PRO A 138 13.48 -0.07 2.05
N HIS A 139 12.14 -0.07 1.92
CA HIS A 139 11.34 1.14 1.68
C HIS A 139 10.85 1.81 2.96
N LEU A 140 11.06 1.20 4.12
CA LEU A 140 10.73 1.81 5.40
C LEU A 140 11.80 2.84 5.81
N PRO A 141 11.40 3.92 6.50
CA PRO A 141 12.36 4.87 7.07
C PRO A 141 13.35 4.15 7.97
N GLN A 142 14.65 4.23 7.65
CA GLN A 142 15.70 3.59 8.46
C GLN A 142 15.98 4.33 9.78
N THR A 143 15.45 5.55 9.93
CA THR A 143 15.50 6.34 11.16
C THR A 143 14.11 6.87 11.50
N PRO A 144 13.63 6.68 12.76
CA PRO A 144 12.33 7.17 13.20
C PRO A 144 12.42 8.67 13.52
N ALA A 145 12.59 9.49 12.48
CA ALA A 145 12.51 10.95 12.62
C ALA A 145 11.05 11.40 12.74
N PHE A 146 10.16 10.74 11.99
CA PHE A 146 8.73 11.05 11.96
C PHE A 146 7.92 9.82 11.50
N ILE A 147 6.63 9.81 11.86
CA ILE A 147 5.62 8.95 11.25
C ILE A 147 4.64 9.82 10.46
N ILE A 148 3.98 9.23 9.47
CA ILE A 148 2.83 9.87 8.84
C ILE A 148 1.63 9.67 9.77
N ASP A 149 1.00 10.76 10.18
CA ASP A 149 -0.11 10.73 11.15
C ASP A 149 -1.47 10.73 10.44
N CYS A 150 -1.66 11.63 9.46
CA CYS A 150 -2.89 11.74 8.69
C CYS A 150 -2.65 12.37 7.31
N TYR A 151 -3.65 12.25 6.44
CA TYR A 151 -3.65 12.78 5.08
C TYR A 151 -4.88 13.67 4.89
N GLY A 152 -4.72 14.98 4.82
CA GLY A 152 -5.83 15.94 4.72
C GLY A 152 -6.88 15.70 5.81
N GLU A 153 -8.12 15.45 5.40
CA GLU A 153 -9.25 15.10 6.29
C GLU A 153 -9.25 13.63 6.75
N PHE A 154 -8.41 12.77 6.18
CA PHE A 154 -8.36 11.34 6.51
C PHE A 154 -7.41 11.10 7.67
N SER A 155 -7.95 10.56 8.76
CA SER A 155 -7.19 10.13 9.93
C SER A 155 -6.37 8.84 9.70
N ASN A 156 -6.55 8.19 8.55
CA ASN A 156 -5.83 7.01 8.08
C ASN A 156 -5.06 7.33 6.80
N VAL A 157 -4.21 6.43 6.32
CA VAL A 157 -3.58 6.57 5.00
C VAL A 157 -4.50 5.97 3.94
N PRO A 158 -5.14 6.78 3.08
CA PRO A 158 -5.98 6.26 2.01
C PRO A 158 -5.13 5.82 0.82
N LEU A 159 -5.18 4.55 0.47
CA LEU A 159 -4.50 3.98 -0.70
C LEU A 159 -5.50 3.76 -1.83
N ILE A 160 -5.07 4.07 -3.05
CA ILE A 160 -5.81 3.77 -4.28
C ILE A 160 -4.97 2.80 -5.10
N GLY A 161 -5.52 1.62 -5.35
CA GLY A 161 -5.00 0.64 -6.29
C GLY A 161 -5.78 0.67 -7.61
N THR A 162 -5.37 -0.18 -8.54
CA THR A 162 -6.05 -0.34 -9.84
C THR A 162 -7.43 -0.98 -9.72
N GLN A 163 -7.69 -1.74 -8.65
CA GLN A 163 -8.94 -2.49 -8.45
C GLN A 163 -9.92 -1.83 -7.47
N GLY A 164 -9.47 -0.80 -6.75
CA GLY A 164 -10.26 -0.16 -5.71
C GLY A 164 -9.38 0.66 -4.76
N GLY A 165 -9.94 1.04 -3.63
CA GLY A 165 -9.18 1.74 -2.60
C GLY A 165 -9.46 1.19 -1.22
N ILE A 166 -8.45 1.32 -0.36
CA ILE A 166 -8.46 0.84 1.01
C ILE A 166 -7.64 1.78 1.89
N ASN A 167 -7.90 1.84 3.18
CA ASN A 167 -7.02 2.56 4.10
C ASN A 167 -6.30 1.63 5.07
N TYR A 168 -5.13 2.06 5.54
CA TYR A 168 -4.51 1.50 6.73
C TYR A 168 -4.33 2.59 7.78
N ASN A 169 -4.29 2.18 9.04
CA ASN A 169 -4.17 3.09 10.16
C ASN A 169 -2.69 3.16 10.62
N PRO A 170 -1.98 4.27 10.37
CA PRO A 170 -0.58 4.39 10.74
C PRO A 170 -0.38 4.49 12.25
N ALA A 171 -1.41 4.90 13.02
CA ALA A 171 -1.34 4.92 14.47
C ALA A 171 -1.14 3.53 15.07
N LEU A 172 -1.63 2.47 14.40
CA LEU A 172 -1.40 1.08 14.83
C LEU A 172 0.03 0.59 14.58
N ALA A 173 0.74 1.19 13.62
CA ALA A 173 2.12 0.83 13.29
C ALA A 173 3.17 1.61 14.11
N ARG A 174 2.75 2.49 15.05
CA ARG A 174 3.66 3.34 15.84
C ARG A 174 4.74 2.54 16.58
N CYS A 175 4.37 1.45 17.23
CA CYS A 175 5.33 0.57 17.92
C CYS A 175 6.35 -0.04 16.96
N GLN A 176 5.94 -0.41 15.74
CA GLN A 176 6.85 -0.94 14.72
C GLN A 176 7.85 0.11 14.23
N LEU A 177 7.52 1.40 14.40
CA LEU A 177 8.34 2.55 14.04
C LEU A 177 9.06 3.16 15.25
N GLY A 178 9.11 2.48 16.40
CA GLY A 178 9.85 2.94 17.56
C GLY A 178 9.07 3.76 18.59
N PHE A 179 7.84 4.16 18.28
CA PHE A 179 7.05 5.07 19.11
C PHE A 179 6.08 4.33 20.04
N PRO A 180 5.86 4.81 21.28
CA PRO A 180 4.98 4.16 22.22
C PRO A 180 3.50 4.23 21.81
N LEU A 181 2.75 3.21 22.21
CA LEU A 181 1.29 3.18 22.13
C LEU A 181 0.72 3.39 23.54
N ARG A 182 0.30 4.64 23.82
CA ARG A 182 -0.14 5.06 25.16
C ARG A 182 -1.60 4.72 25.43
N ASP A 183 -2.48 5.24 24.57
CA ASP A 183 -3.92 5.15 24.73
C ASP A 183 -4.57 4.38 23.58
N LYS A 184 -5.84 4.01 23.77
CA LYS A 184 -6.65 3.45 22.69
C LYS A 184 -6.72 4.44 21.50
N PRO A 185 -6.69 3.97 20.25
CA PRO A 185 -6.96 4.84 19.11
C PRO A 185 -8.36 5.44 19.22
N ASN A 186 -8.52 6.73 18.89
CA ASN A 186 -9.83 7.35 18.72
C ASN A 186 -10.69 6.55 17.72
N ASN A 187 -11.99 6.40 17.99
CA ASN A 187 -12.88 5.57 17.16
C ASN A 187 -12.92 6.00 15.69
N MET A 188 -12.69 7.29 15.37
CA MET A 188 -12.55 7.77 13.98
C MET A 188 -11.38 7.10 13.24
N LEU A 189 -10.30 6.75 13.94
CA LEU A 189 -9.14 6.03 13.38
C LEU A 189 -9.50 4.58 12.99
N LEU A 190 -10.66 4.07 13.42
CA LEU A 190 -11.12 2.71 13.13
C LEU A 190 -12.10 2.66 11.94
N GLN A 191 -12.44 3.80 11.33
CA GLN A 191 -13.32 3.82 10.17
C GLN A 191 -12.56 3.31 8.94
N GLY A 192 -12.87 2.07 8.56
CA GLY A 192 -12.31 1.45 7.37
C GLY A 192 -12.84 2.12 6.10
N LEU A 193 -11.93 2.50 5.22
CA LEU A 193 -12.24 2.84 3.83
C LEU A 193 -12.04 1.55 3.05
N PHE A 194 -13.07 1.11 2.31
CA PHE A 194 -12.94 0.06 1.32
C PHE A 194 -13.91 0.33 0.19
N TYR A 195 -13.41 0.36 -1.04
CA TYR A 195 -14.25 0.43 -2.22
C TYR A 195 -13.66 -0.35 -3.39
N GLN A 196 -14.54 -0.84 -4.27
CA GLN A 196 -14.16 -1.50 -5.52
C GLN A 196 -14.37 -0.54 -6.70
N GLU A 197 -13.46 -0.61 -7.67
CA GLU A 197 -13.54 0.16 -8.91
C GLU A 197 -14.88 -0.07 -9.63
N GLY A 198 -15.49 1.02 -10.14
CA GLY A 198 -16.77 0.98 -10.84
C GLY A 198 -18.03 0.85 -9.94
N LYS A 199 -17.88 0.64 -8.62
CA LYS A 199 -19.02 0.55 -7.68
C LYS A 199 -19.17 1.76 -6.76
N TYR A 200 -18.22 2.69 -6.77
CA TYR A 200 -18.12 3.76 -5.79
C TYR A 200 -18.05 5.16 -6.41
N PRO A 201 -18.41 6.22 -5.67
CA PRO A 201 -18.51 7.56 -6.21
C PRO A 201 -17.16 8.18 -6.55
N GLN A 202 -17.09 8.87 -7.70
CA GLN A 202 -15.89 9.56 -8.16
C GLN A 202 -15.42 10.68 -7.21
N HIS A 203 -16.33 11.27 -6.44
CA HIS A 203 -16.01 12.31 -5.44
C HIS A 203 -15.04 11.80 -4.36
N LEU A 204 -15.12 10.51 -3.99
CA LEU A 204 -14.28 9.95 -2.94
C LEU A 204 -12.84 9.84 -3.40
N LYS A 205 -12.62 9.46 -4.66
CA LYS A 205 -11.28 9.46 -5.27
C LYS A 205 -10.67 10.85 -5.31
N GLN A 206 -11.48 11.87 -5.64
CA GLN A 206 -11.02 13.26 -5.65
C GLN A 206 -10.60 13.71 -4.25
N LYS A 207 -11.40 13.39 -3.23
CA LYS A 207 -11.04 13.65 -1.82
C LYS A 207 -9.74 12.97 -1.42
N ILE A 208 -9.58 11.69 -1.77
CA ILE A 208 -8.35 10.94 -1.48
C ILE A 208 -7.16 11.56 -2.21
N ALA A 209 -7.27 11.82 -3.51
CA ALA A 209 -6.21 12.46 -4.29
C ALA A 209 -5.81 13.82 -3.70
N HIS A 210 -6.79 14.63 -3.28
CA HIS A 210 -6.54 15.90 -2.60
C HIS A 210 -5.83 15.72 -1.25
N ALA A 211 -6.19 14.69 -0.49
CA ALA A 211 -5.57 14.38 0.80
C ALA A 211 -4.08 14.01 0.67
N TRP A 212 -3.66 13.41 -0.45
CA TRP A 212 -2.26 13.12 -0.76
C TRP A 212 -1.38 14.36 -0.91
N HIS A 213 -1.98 15.54 -1.17
CA HIS A 213 -1.26 16.81 -1.17
C HIS A 213 -1.05 17.39 0.23
N ASN A 214 -1.78 16.90 1.24
CA ASN A 214 -1.82 17.45 2.59
C ASN A 214 -1.34 16.41 3.62
N VAL A 215 -0.07 16.03 3.53
CA VAL A 215 0.51 14.99 4.41
C VAL A 215 0.95 15.59 5.74
N HIS A 216 0.36 15.11 6.85
CA HIS A 216 0.76 15.51 8.19
C HIS A 216 1.68 14.46 8.81
N ARG A 217 2.76 14.93 9.43
CA ARG A 217 3.78 14.08 10.03
C ARG A 217 3.95 14.46 11.51
N LYS A 218 4.24 13.47 12.35
CA LYS A 218 4.55 13.66 13.77
C LYS A 218 5.90 13.08 14.09
N GLY A 219 6.72 13.81 14.83
CA GLY A 219 8.04 13.40 15.27
C GLY A 219 8.09 13.05 16.75
N ARG A 220 9.33 12.99 17.28
CA ARG A 220 9.59 12.72 18.70
C ARG A 220 8.99 13.77 19.64
N PHE A 221 8.86 15.02 19.20
CA PHE A 221 8.31 16.09 20.03
C PHE A 221 6.83 15.86 20.34
N GLU A 222 6.08 15.32 19.40
CA GLU A 222 4.64 15.06 19.55
C GLU A 222 4.34 13.66 20.08
N LEU A 223 5.18 12.67 19.76
CA LEU A 223 4.95 11.25 20.10
C LEU A 223 5.71 10.78 21.35
N GLY A 224 6.69 11.56 21.80
CA GLY A 224 7.58 11.22 22.89
C GLY A 224 8.79 10.37 22.48
N PRO A 225 9.56 9.88 23.48
CA PRO A 225 10.81 9.17 23.22
C PRO A 225 10.58 7.82 22.53
N CYS A 226 11.55 7.42 21.72
CA CYS A 226 11.56 6.13 21.02
C CYS A 226 11.85 5.01 22.03
N ASN A 227 10.83 4.25 22.45
CA ASN A 227 10.97 3.17 23.42
C ASN A 227 10.16 1.91 23.09
N CYS A 228 9.45 1.86 21.95
CA CYS A 228 8.66 0.72 21.48
C CYS A 228 7.65 0.14 22.50
N VAL A 229 7.30 0.85 23.58
CA VAL A 229 6.46 0.30 24.66
C VAL A 229 4.97 0.45 24.32
N ALA A 230 4.23 -0.65 24.38
CA ALA A 230 2.78 -0.63 24.47
C ALA A 230 2.38 -0.53 25.95
N LEU A 231 1.69 0.55 26.32
CA LEU A 231 1.21 0.74 27.69
C LEU A 231 -0.05 -0.10 27.96
N GLU A 232 -0.36 -0.26 29.24
CA GLU A 232 -1.41 -1.17 29.72
C GLU A 232 -2.78 -0.86 29.10
N ALA A 233 -3.16 0.41 28.99
CA ALA A 233 -4.43 0.83 28.40
C ALA A 233 -4.58 0.39 26.93
N TYR A 234 -3.53 0.52 26.12
CA TYR A 234 -3.51 0.03 24.74
C TYR A 234 -3.59 -1.51 24.69
N THR A 235 -2.83 -2.20 25.54
CA THR A 235 -2.81 -3.67 25.60
C THR A 235 -4.18 -4.24 25.97
N LEU A 236 -4.85 -3.66 26.95
CA LEU A 236 -6.22 -4.03 27.34
C LEU A 236 -7.21 -3.79 26.20
N TRP A 237 -7.09 -2.67 25.49
CA TRP A 237 -7.91 -2.37 24.34
C TRP A 237 -7.74 -3.41 23.22
N VAL A 238 -6.50 -3.81 22.89
CA VAL A 238 -6.21 -4.87 21.90
C VAL A 238 -6.84 -6.19 22.32
N LYS A 239 -6.65 -6.62 23.59
CA LYS A 239 -7.23 -7.86 24.11
C LYS A 239 -8.76 -7.87 23.99
N LYS A 240 -9.41 -6.78 24.40
CA LYS A 240 -10.87 -6.63 24.30
C LYS A 240 -11.35 -6.77 22.85
N ARG A 241 -10.68 -6.10 21.92
CA ARG A 241 -11.04 -6.12 20.50
C ARG A 241 -10.79 -7.48 19.84
N ALA A 242 -9.72 -8.17 20.20
CA ALA A 242 -9.45 -9.53 19.72
C ALA A 242 -10.56 -10.50 20.14
N MET A 243 -11.07 -10.37 21.37
CA MET A 243 -12.22 -11.15 21.85
C MET A 243 -13.51 -10.80 21.09
N GLU A 244 -13.83 -9.52 20.92
CA GLU A 244 -15.00 -9.06 20.17
C GLU A 244 -15.00 -9.58 18.72
N LEU A 245 -13.84 -9.56 18.07
CA LEU A 245 -13.65 -10.01 16.68
C LEU A 245 -13.40 -11.51 16.54
N LYS A 246 -13.43 -12.27 17.65
CA LYS A 246 -13.18 -13.72 17.68
C LYS A 246 -11.86 -14.12 17.00
N MET A 247 -10.83 -13.30 17.15
CA MET A 247 -9.52 -13.58 16.57
C MET A 247 -8.85 -14.75 17.30
N PRO A 248 -8.09 -15.61 16.61
CA PRO A 248 -7.32 -16.68 17.23
C PRO A 248 -6.10 -16.08 17.94
N TYR A 249 -6.32 -15.43 19.07
CA TYR A 249 -5.27 -14.87 19.91
C TYR A 249 -5.19 -15.70 21.19
N PRO A 250 -4.04 -16.30 21.54
CA PRO A 250 -3.90 -16.95 22.83
C PRO A 250 -4.00 -15.88 23.92
N CYS A 251 -5.16 -15.81 24.56
CA CYS A 251 -5.34 -14.92 25.70
C CYS A 251 -4.65 -15.59 26.89
N GLU A 252 -3.38 -15.26 27.13
CA GLU A 252 -2.74 -15.63 28.39
C GLU A 252 -3.57 -15.02 29.53
N ARG A 253 -4.10 -15.90 30.38
CA ARG A 253 -4.87 -15.49 31.58
C ARG A 253 -3.94 -14.65 32.45
N PRO A 254 -4.40 -13.52 33.01
CA PRO A 254 -3.58 -12.77 33.96
C PRO A 254 -3.18 -13.70 35.11
N VAL A 255 -1.88 -13.75 35.42
CA VAL A 255 -1.40 -14.46 36.61
C VAL A 255 -2.04 -13.76 37.81
N SER A 256 -2.89 -14.48 38.54
CA SER A 256 -3.45 -14.01 39.80
C SER A 256 -2.29 -13.73 40.74
N MET A 257 -2.06 -12.46 41.10
CA MET A 257 -1.14 -12.15 42.19
C MET A 257 -1.71 -12.77 43.46
N VAL A 258 -1.08 -13.83 43.93
CA VAL A 258 -1.32 -14.32 45.29
C VAL A 258 -0.82 -13.22 46.21
N VAL A 259 -1.76 -12.55 46.88
CA VAL A 259 -1.46 -11.63 47.98
C VAL A 259 -0.83 -12.48 49.08
N VAL A 260 0.47 -12.33 49.30
CA VAL A 260 1.13 -12.89 50.49
C VAL A 260 0.78 -11.95 51.64
N GLU A 261 -0.06 -12.41 52.56
CA GLU A 261 -0.35 -11.70 53.81
C GLU A 261 0.94 -11.55 54.65
N PRO A 262 1.16 -10.40 55.28
CA PRO A 262 2.34 -10.19 56.12
C PRO A 262 2.23 -11.01 57.40
N LEU A 263 3.28 -11.78 57.70
CA LEU A 263 3.47 -12.50 58.95
C LEU A 263 3.44 -11.51 60.13
N THR A 264 2.43 -11.66 60.99
CA THR A 264 2.40 -11.04 62.31
C THR A 264 3.33 -11.82 63.24
N LEU A 265 4.33 -11.14 63.80
CA LEU A 265 5.16 -11.68 64.88
C LEU A 265 4.37 -11.56 66.21
N PRO A 266 4.29 -12.62 67.02
CA PRO A 266 3.67 -12.54 68.34
C PRO A 266 4.58 -11.84 69.34
N ASN A 267 3.93 -11.16 70.31
CA ASN A 267 4.51 -10.37 71.41
C ASN A 267 5.60 -11.08 72.23
#